data_AF-A0AAD7P799-F1
#
_entry.id   AF-A0AAD7P799-F1
#
_cell.length_a   1.000
_cell.length_b   1.000
_cell.length_c   1.000
_cell.angle_alpha   90.00
_cell.angle_beta   90.00
_cell.angle_gamma   90.00
#
_symmetry.space_group_name_H-M   'P 1'
#
loop_
_entity.id
_entity.type
_entity.pdbx_description
1 polymer ?
#
loop_
_entity_poly.entity_id
_entity_poly.type
_entity_poly.pdbx_seq_one_letter_code
_entity_poly.pdbx_strand_id
1 'polypeptide(L)'
;MYGFPDKRSPHRSNQTKAEIQSLKAHISLKSSSYPSSNPNSLHLLPLTQHPRCTVSREKKRIERIVSKMLKALAIFNRKKNSRPFKDYYNQWFNTLKNKLLPGLRNSIYGSSPALISIHVEMLHHHFQSYYHALDLAASSDVSQVLFPDWRNSLEKPFLWLGDFHPYLFTNLVRSFLDNDSDDEDERNDDSEVLIPCLVDLGDKSVFSEKPWQLASSWKDPPKTLITQIEQIECGMRLMVPSMVTRMRNAQAGFVEKSAQDWLQFREKKEAAKAVVEESVKAEMDEIVCIFLDANRLRRTVLAEIISATTVNQAAQFLEELAQFLIGFRDHELLSEFEQCKTSMSKQCRLRH
;
A
#
# COMPACT_ATOMS: atom_id res chain seq x y z
N MET A 1 -10.77 3.16 -64.51
CA MET A 1 -11.76 3.97 -63.77
C MET A 1 -12.53 3.04 -62.84
N TYR A 2 -12.38 3.17 -61.52
CA TYR A 2 -13.40 2.98 -60.49
C TYR A 2 -12.76 3.34 -59.15
N GLY A 3 -13.05 4.54 -58.66
CA GLY A 3 -12.67 5.00 -57.33
C GLY A 3 -13.77 4.66 -56.32
N PHE A 4 -13.37 4.18 -55.15
CA PHE A 4 -14.23 4.06 -53.97
C PHE A 4 -14.00 5.27 -53.05
N PRO A 5 -15.05 5.97 -52.58
CA PRO A 5 -14.90 7.04 -51.60
C PRO A 5 -14.96 6.47 -50.16
N ASP A 6 -13.89 6.67 -49.38
CA ASP A 6 -13.87 6.46 -47.93
C ASP A 6 -14.56 7.65 -47.23
N LYS A 7 -15.80 7.47 -46.77
CA LYS A 7 -16.51 8.43 -45.92
C LYS A 7 -16.32 8.04 -44.45
N ARG A 8 -15.20 8.42 -43.82
CA ARG A 8 -15.11 8.47 -42.35
C ARG A 8 -15.64 9.80 -41.83
N SER A 9 -16.72 9.69 -41.05
CA SER A 9 -17.42 10.79 -40.40
C SER A 9 -16.48 11.69 -39.56
N PRO A 10 -16.46 13.02 -39.78
CA PRO A 10 -15.64 13.97 -39.04
C PRO A 10 -16.06 14.14 -37.57
N HIS A 11 -17.23 13.64 -37.15
CA HIS A 11 -17.74 13.83 -35.79
C HIS A 11 -16.93 13.10 -34.71
N ARG A 12 -16.33 11.94 -35.02
CA ARG A 12 -15.57 11.16 -34.01
C ARG A 12 -14.21 11.77 -33.67
N SER A 13 -13.64 12.56 -34.60
CA SER A 13 -12.37 13.28 -34.46
C SER A 13 -12.50 14.51 -33.55
N ASN A 14 -13.64 15.19 -33.63
CA ASN A 14 -13.87 16.40 -32.84
C ASN A 14 -14.21 16.09 -31.37
N GLN A 15 -14.87 14.96 -31.12
CA GLN A 15 -15.18 14.50 -29.76
C GLN A 15 -13.92 14.09 -28.98
N THR A 16 -12.96 13.43 -29.63
CA THR A 16 -11.68 13.06 -29.00
C THR A 16 -10.75 14.27 -28.80
N LYS A 17 -10.77 15.24 -29.71
CA LYS A 17 -10.04 16.51 -29.52
C LYS A 17 -10.57 17.31 -28.32
N ALA A 18 -11.89 17.38 -28.16
CA ALA A 18 -12.53 18.02 -27.01
C ALA A 18 -12.19 17.33 -25.68
N GLU A 19 -12.16 15.99 -25.64
CA GLU A 19 -11.77 15.23 -24.45
C GLU A 19 -10.30 15.45 -24.06
N ILE A 20 -9.39 15.51 -25.04
CA ILE A 20 -7.96 15.75 -24.80
C ILE A 20 -7.70 17.21 -24.36
N GLN A 21 -8.44 18.16 -24.92
CA GLN A 21 -8.32 19.57 -24.54
C GLN A 21 -8.89 19.84 -23.14
N SER A 22 -9.94 19.11 -22.75
CA SER A 22 -10.45 19.08 -21.38
C SER A 22 -9.41 18.51 -20.40
N LEU A 23 -8.70 17.43 -20.76
CA LEU A 23 -7.59 16.87 -19.98
C LEU A 23 -6.43 17.85 -19.80
N LYS A 24 -6.01 18.55 -20.86
CA LYS A 24 -4.96 19.58 -20.79
C LYS A 24 -5.33 20.75 -19.87
N ALA A 25 -6.56 21.26 -19.98
CA ALA A 25 -7.04 22.35 -19.13
C ALA A 25 -7.12 21.94 -17.66
N HIS A 26 -7.51 20.69 -17.37
CA HIS A 26 -7.63 20.19 -16.00
C HIS A 26 -6.28 19.94 -15.31
N ILE A 27 -5.24 19.64 -16.07
CA ILE A 27 -3.85 19.50 -15.57
C ILE A 27 -3.25 20.90 -15.31
N SER A 28 -3.46 21.85 -16.21
CA SER A 28 -2.94 23.23 -16.09
C SER A 28 -3.58 24.04 -14.95
N LEU A 29 -4.82 23.73 -14.54
CA LEU A 29 -5.46 24.38 -13.39
C LEU A 29 -4.93 23.89 -12.04
N LYS A 30 -4.35 22.68 -11.98
CA LYS A 30 -3.80 22.10 -10.74
C LYS A 30 -2.39 22.57 -10.42
N SER A 31 -1.65 23.12 -11.38
CA SER A 31 -0.32 23.70 -11.17
C SER A 31 -0.36 25.14 -10.65
N SER A 32 -1.53 25.80 -10.66
CA SER A 32 -1.66 27.24 -10.36
C SER A 32 -2.38 27.58 -9.04
N SER A 33 -2.91 26.61 -8.28
CA SER A 33 -3.75 26.91 -7.12
C SER A 33 -3.26 26.27 -5.82
N TYR A 34 -2.35 26.95 -5.13
CA TYR A 34 -2.42 27.12 -3.67
C TYR A 34 -1.77 28.46 -3.28
N PRO A 35 -2.51 29.41 -2.68
CA PRO A 35 -1.91 30.59 -2.09
C PRO A 35 -1.35 30.25 -0.70
N SER A 36 -0.23 30.90 -0.43
CA SER A 36 0.39 31.09 0.88
C SER A 36 -0.56 31.84 1.84
N SER A 37 -0.46 31.46 3.13
CA SER A 37 -0.62 32.29 4.34
C SER A 37 -1.96 32.37 5.13
N ASN A 38 -1.78 32.10 6.43
CA ASN A 38 -2.34 32.69 7.66
C ASN A 38 -3.79 32.39 8.13
N PRO A 39 -3.98 31.80 9.33
CA PRO A 39 -5.30 31.59 9.94
C PRO A 39 -5.60 32.70 10.94
N ASN A 40 -6.45 33.67 10.57
CA ASN A 40 -7.25 34.48 11.51
C ASN A 40 -8.10 35.47 10.71
N SER A 41 -9.34 35.10 10.38
CA SER A 41 -10.50 36.01 10.38
C SER A 41 -11.77 35.24 10.00
N LEU A 42 -12.70 35.15 10.94
CA LEU A 42 -14.07 34.65 10.77
C LEU A 42 -14.94 35.84 10.35
N HIS A 43 -15.59 35.77 9.18
CA HIS A 43 -16.87 36.44 8.95
C HIS A 43 -17.70 35.69 7.89
N LEU A 44 -18.98 35.52 8.21
CA LEU A 44 -20.02 34.78 7.49
C LEU A 44 -20.66 35.59 6.35
N LEU A 45 -20.99 34.88 5.25
CA LEU A 45 -22.15 34.98 4.31
C LEU A 45 -21.71 34.73 2.84
N PRO A 46 -22.61 34.35 1.90
CA PRO A 46 -23.50 33.19 1.89
C PRO A 46 -23.27 32.27 0.66
N LEU A 47 -23.89 31.08 0.72
CA LEU A 47 -23.86 29.97 -0.26
C LEU A 47 -23.85 30.37 -1.75
N THR A 48 -22.77 30.03 -2.44
CA THR A 48 -22.77 29.77 -3.88
C THR A 48 -22.46 28.29 -4.12
N GLN A 49 -23.36 27.62 -4.84
CA GLN A 49 -23.24 26.22 -5.24
C GLN A 49 -22.06 26.04 -6.20
N HIS A 50 -21.10 25.20 -5.84
CA HIS A 50 -20.00 24.82 -6.73
C HIS A 50 -19.58 23.32 -6.63
N PRO A 51 -18.95 22.78 -7.69
CA PRO A 51 -19.17 21.43 -8.19
C PRO A 51 -18.17 20.42 -7.61
N ARG A 52 -18.44 19.85 -6.43
CA ARG A 52 -17.55 18.82 -5.85
C ARG A 52 -17.69 17.44 -6.48
N CYS A 53 -18.79 17.15 -7.19
CA CYS A 53 -19.11 15.78 -7.60
C CYS A 53 -18.42 15.33 -8.92
N THR A 54 -18.07 16.25 -9.81
CA THR A 54 -17.47 15.93 -11.12
C THR A 54 -15.96 15.69 -11.03
N VAL A 55 -15.24 16.46 -10.23
CA VAL A 55 -13.77 16.36 -10.08
C VAL A 55 -13.33 15.00 -9.51
N SER A 56 -14.11 14.42 -8.59
CA SER A 56 -13.83 13.10 -8.00
C SER A 56 -14.02 11.95 -9.00
N ARG A 57 -15.04 12.05 -9.88
CA ARG A 57 -15.30 11.05 -10.92
C ARG A 57 -14.28 11.12 -12.05
N GLU A 58 -13.88 12.32 -12.47
CA GLU A 58 -12.85 12.53 -13.49
C GLU A 58 -11.48 12.03 -13.00
N LYS A 59 -11.11 12.33 -11.76
CA LYS A 59 -9.89 11.81 -11.11
C LYS A 59 -9.84 10.27 -11.12
N LYS A 60 -10.93 9.62 -10.68
CA LYS A 60 -11.05 8.15 -10.71
C LYS A 60 -11.07 7.56 -12.12
N ARG A 61 -11.45 8.33 -13.14
CA ARG A 61 -11.46 7.90 -14.54
C ARG A 61 -10.05 7.95 -15.12
N ILE A 62 -9.32 9.03 -14.85
CA ILE A 62 -7.91 9.20 -15.25
C ILE A 62 -7.04 8.15 -14.56
N GLU A 63 -7.16 7.95 -13.25
CA GLU A 63 -6.43 6.90 -12.52
C GLU A 63 -6.67 5.50 -13.11
N ARG A 64 -7.91 5.21 -13.54
CA ARG A 64 -8.24 3.94 -14.22
C ARG A 64 -7.60 3.84 -15.61
N ILE A 65 -7.51 4.93 -16.36
CA ILE A 65 -6.87 4.96 -17.69
C ILE A 65 -5.36 4.78 -17.54
N VAL A 66 -4.72 5.51 -16.62
CA VAL A 66 -3.29 5.39 -16.30
C VAL A 66 -2.97 3.97 -15.82
N SER A 67 -3.79 3.40 -14.94
CA SER A 67 -3.62 2.00 -14.49
C SER A 67 -3.75 1.01 -15.65
N LYS A 68 -4.68 1.21 -16.58
CA LYS A 68 -4.81 0.36 -17.77
C LYS A 68 -3.64 0.52 -18.74
N MET A 69 -3.12 1.74 -18.91
CA MET A 69 -1.96 2.01 -19.75
C MET A 69 -0.70 1.40 -19.15
N LEU A 70 -0.44 1.59 -17.85
CA LEU A 70 0.67 0.94 -17.14
C LEU A 70 0.58 -0.59 -17.22
N LYS A 71 -0.61 -1.17 -17.07
CA LYS A 71 -0.83 -2.62 -17.27
C LYS A 71 -0.61 -3.07 -18.71
N ALA A 72 -1.02 -2.27 -19.70
CA ALA A 72 -0.78 -2.58 -21.11
C ALA A 72 0.70 -2.50 -21.46
N LEU A 73 1.43 -1.55 -20.86
CA LEU A 73 2.85 -1.31 -21.09
C LEU A 73 3.76 -2.30 -20.37
N ALA A 74 3.33 -2.81 -19.21
CA ALA A 74 3.93 -3.96 -18.54
C ALA A 74 4.02 -5.21 -19.44
N ILE A 75 3.11 -5.37 -20.41
CA ILE A 75 3.11 -6.50 -21.35
C ILE A 75 4.32 -6.45 -22.29
N PHE A 76 4.94 -5.28 -22.49
CA PHE A 76 6.04 -5.08 -23.44
C PHE A 76 7.42 -5.52 -22.90
N ASN A 77 7.59 -5.72 -21.58
CA ASN A 77 8.88 -6.08 -20.97
C ASN A 77 9.06 -7.58 -20.65
N ARG A 78 8.34 -8.49 -21.32
CA ARG A 78 8.44 -9.94 -21.05
C ARG A 78 9.79 -10.54 -21.47
N LYS A 79 10.80 -10.45 -20.60
CA LYS A 79 11.86 -11.48 -20.52
C LYS A 79 11.32 -12.67 -19.70
N LYS A 80 11.09 -13.79 -20.38
CA LYS A 80 10.33 -14.98 -19.92
C LYS A 80 11.05 -15.93 -18.95
N ASN A 81 12.08 -15.52 -18.21
CA ASN A 81 12.96 -16.49 -17.53
C ASN A 81 13.05 -16.34 -15.99
N SER A 82 12.22 -15.53 -15.35
CA SER A 82 12.17 -15.49 -13.87
C SER A 82 11.03 -16.37 -13.35
N ARG A 83 11.31 -17.18 -12.32
CA ARG A 83 10.28 -17.83 -11.52
C ARG A 83 9.29 -16.73 -11.07
N PRO A 84 7.99 -16.86 -11.32
CA PRO A 84 7.03 -15.83 -10.93
C PRO A 84 7.19 -15.51 -9.44
N PHE A 85 7.29 -14.22 -9.07
CA PHE A 85 7.46 -13.81 -7.68
C PHE A 85 6.38 -14.42 -6.75
N LYS A 86 5.18 -14.67 -7.31
CA LYS A 86 4.08 -15.42 -6.70
C LYS A 86 4.51 -16.73 -6.03
N ASP A 87 5.35 -17.52 -6.68
CA ASP A 87 5.77 -18.83 -6.15
C ASP A 87 6.69 -18.67 -4.95
N TYR A 88 7.63 -17.72 -5.04
CA TYR A 88 8.49 -17.33 -3.92
C TYR A 88 7.64 -16.83 -2.75
N TYR A 89 6.69 -15.92 -3.00
CA TYR A 89 5.83 -15.35 -1.96
C TYR A 89 5.00 -16.43 -1.26
N ASN A 90 4.45 -17.39 -1.99
CA ASN A 90 3.72 -18.51 -1.38
C ASN A 90 4.63 -19.39 -0.50
N GLN A 91 5.86 -19.66 -0.93
CA GLN A 91 6.83 -20.40 -0.11
C GLN A 91 7.24 -19.62 1.14
N TRP A 92 7.50 -18.32 0.98
CA TRP A 92 7.83 -17.41 2.07
C TRP A 92 6.70 -17.37 3.10
N PHE A 93 5.46 -17.19 2.65
CA PHE A 93 4.28 -17.13 3.50
C PHE A 93 4.03 -18.46 4.23
N ASN A 94 4.15 -19.59 3.53
CA ASN A 94 3.99 -20.92 4.14
C ASN A 94 5.08 -21.20 5.19
N THR A 95 6.29 -20.70 4.98
CA THR A 95 7.39 -20.81 5.96
C THR A 95 7.10 -19.96 7.19
N LEU A 96 6.59 -18.73 7.01
CA LEU A 96 6.16 -17.86 8.11
C LEU A 96 5.07 -18.54 8.95
N LYS A 97 3.98 -18.98 8.30
CA LYS A 97 2.80 -19.56 8.95
C LYS A 97 3.07 -20.90 9.63
N ASN A 98 3.75 -21.83 8.94
CA ASN A 98 3.81 -23.22 9.38
C ASN A 98 5.09 -23.60 10.12
N LYS A 99 6.11 -22.73 10.13
CA LYS A 99 7.41 -23.03 10.77
C LYS A 99 7.84 -21.95 11.74
N LEU A 100 7.99 -20.72 11.26
CA LEU A 100 8.61 -19.65 12.04
C LEU A 100 7.72 -19.15 13.17
N LEU A 101 6.45 -18.83 12.87
CA LEU A 101 5.51 -18.38 13.90
C LEU A 101 5.26 -19.44 14.99
N PRO A 102 4.99 -20.72 14.66
CA PRO A 102 4.91 -21.77 15.68
C PRO A 102 6.20 -21.94 16.48
N GLY A 103 7.37 -21.85 15.83
CA GLY A 103 8.67 -21.93 16.51
C GLY A 103 8.87 -20.81 17.52
N LEU A 104 8.53 -19.57 17.16
CA LEU A 104 8.59 -18.42 18.06
C LEU A 104 7.63 -18.57 19.24
N ARG A 105 6.38 -19.00 19.00
CA ARG A 105 5.42 -19.25 20.08
C ARG A 105 5.97 -20.30 21.05
N ASN A 106 6.48 -21.41 20.54
CA ASN A 106 7.06 -22.46 21.37
C ASN A 106 8.25 -21.97 22.19
N SER A 107 9.09 -21.07 21.65
CA SER A 107 10.22 -20.51 22.40
C SER A 107 9.78 -19.51 23.47
N ILE A 108 8.71 -18.74 23.23
CA ILE A 108 8.09 -17.85 24.21
C ILE A 108 7.57 -18.65 25.42
N TYR A 109 6.85 -19.76 25.20
CA TYR A 109 6.36 -20.62 26.29
C TYR A 109 7.46 -21.48 26.93
N GLY A 110 8.52 -21.80 26.18
CA GLY A 110 9.62 -22.68 26.60
C GLY A 110 10.61 -22.08 27.61
N SER A 111 10.40 -20.83 28.08
CA SER A 111 11.18 -20.15 29.13
C SER A 111 12.71 -20.05 28.89
N SER A 112 13.20 -20.19 27.64
CA SER A 112 14.62 -20.07 27.32
C SER A 112 14.91 -18.78 26.55
N PRO A 113 15.55 -17.77 27.17
CA PRO A 113 15.85 -16.49 26.52
C PRO A 113 16.71 -16.63 25.25
N ALA A 114 17.65 -17.58 25.24
CA ALA A 114 18.48 -17.86 24.09
C ALA A 114 17.67 -18.37 22.89
N LEU A 115 16.69 -19.24 23.13
CA LEU A 115 15.81 -19.74 22.07
C LEU A 115 14.89 -18.65 21.52
N ILE A 116 14.41 -17.73 22.37
CA ILE A 116 13.61 -16.58 21.91
C ILE A 116 14.46 -15.69 21.00
N SER A 117 15.69 -15.36 21.41
CA SER A 117 16.62 -14.54 20.60
C SER A 117 16.87 -15.16 19.22
N ILE A 118 17.13 -16.47 19.16
CA ILE A 118 17.34 -17.19 17.90
C ILE A 118 16.10 -17.09 17.00
N HIS A 119 14.89 -17.27 17.54
CA HIS A 119 13.67 -17.20 16.74
C HIS A 119 13.34 -15.77 16.31
N VAL A 120 13.64 -14.76 17.13
CA VAL A 120 13.54 -13.34 16.75
C VAL A 120 14.44 -13.04 15.56
N GLU A 121 15.71 -13.46 15.61
CA GLU A 121 16.66 -13.28 14.50
C GLU A 121 16.20 -14.02 13.24
N MET A 122 15.69 -15.25 13.38
CA MET A 122 15.14 -16.01 12.26
C MET A 122 13.95 -15.32 11.59
N LEU A 123 12.98 -14.81 12.36
CA LEU A 123 11.83 -14.07 11.80
C LEU A 123 12.29 -12.76 11.17
N HIS A 124 13.18 -12.01 11.82
CA HIS A 124 13.72 -10.77 11.27
C HIS A 124 14.40 -11.03 9.93
N HIS A 125 15.28 -12.02 9.86
CA HIS A 125 15.93 -12.41 8.60
C HIS A 125 14.92 -12.85 7.54
N HIS A 126 13.88 -13.58 7.93
CA HIS A 126 12.80 -13.98 7.02
C HIS A 126 12.08 -12.78 6.40
N PHE A 127 11.77 -11.75 7.18
CA PHE A 127 11.21 -10.49 6.67
C PHE A 127 12.20 -9.72 5.80
N GLN A 128 13.48 -9.65 6.16
CA GLN A 128 14.51 -9.02 5.32
C GLN A 128 14.64 -9.72 3.96
N SER A 129 14.62 -11.05 3.94
CA SER A 129 14.71 -11.85 2.72
C SER A 129 13.53 -11.58 1.76
N TYR A 130 12.33 -11.34 2.30
CA TYR A 130 11.16 -10.98 1.52
C TYR A 130 11.35 -9.66 0.77
N TYR A 131 11.81 -8.63 1.48
CA TYR A 131 12.07 -7.32 0.87
C TYR A 131 13.20 -7.37 -0.15
N HIS A 132 14.24 -8.19 0.09
CA HIS A 132 15.29 -8.40 -0.91
C HIS A 132 14.75 -9.09 -2.17
N ALA A 133 13.90 -10.11 -2.01
CA ALA A 133 13.27 -10.76 -3.15
C ALA A 133 12.31 -9.83 -3.92
N LEU A 134 11.60 -8.94 -3.22
CA LEU A 134 10.79 -7.89 -3.85
C LEU A 134 11.67 -6.94 -4.68
N ASP A 135 12.82 -6.53 -4.17
CA ASP A 135 13.77 -5.66 -4.91
C ASP A 135 14.26 -6.33 -6.20
N LEU A 136 14.61 -7.62 -6.13
CA LEU A 136 15.03 -8.41 -7.30
C LEU A 136 13.90 -8.55 -8.33
N ALA A 137 12.67 -8.79 -7.86
CA ALA A 137 11.50 -8.88 -8.71
C ALA A 137 11.21 -7.54 -9.39
N ALA A 138 11.25 -6.44 -8.64
CA ALA A 138 11.02 -5.10 -9.17
C ALA A 138 12.07 -4.68 -10.21
N SER A 139 13.35 -4.99 -9.93
CA SER A 139 14.45 -4.72 -10.87
C SER A 139 14.32 -5.49 -12.18
N SER A 140 13.62 -6.63 -12.17
CA SER A 140 13.35 -7.42 -13.37
C SER A 140 12.10 -6.92 -14.11
N ASP A 141 11.02 -6.71 -13.37
CA ASP A 141 9.73 -6.20 -13.85
C ASP A 141 8.93 -5.63 -12.68
N VAL A 142 8.92 -4.31 -12.54
CA VAL A 142 8.21 -3.61 -11.46
C VAL A 142 6.70 -3.76 -11.52
N SER A 143 6.13 -4.12 -12.67
CA SER A 143 4.69 -4.28 -12.81
C SER A 143 4.15 -5.47 -12.01
N GLN A 144 4.96 -6.53 -11.84
CA GLN A 144 4.57 -7.73 -11.10
C GLN A 144 4.39 -7.48 -9.60
N VAL A 145 5.06 -6.44 -9.07
CA VAL A 145 5.00 -6.05 -7.66
C VAL A 145 4.03 -4.88 -7.43
N LEU A 146 3.87 -3.97 -8.40
CA LEU A 146 2.89 -2.88 -8.30
C LEU A 146 1.45 -3.32 -8.60
N PHE A 147 1.28 -4.36 -9.41
CA PHE A 147 -0.02 -4.94 -9.76
C PHE A 147 -0.05 -6.43 -9.48
N PRO A 148 0.15 -6.84 -8.21
CA PRO A 148 0.32 -8.25 -7.87
C PRO A 148 -0.97 -9.04 -8.10
N ASP A 149 -0.88 -10.09 -8.90
CA ASP A 149 -1.94 -11.09 -9.10
C ASP A 149 -1.98 -12.12 -7.96
N TRP A 150 -0.91 -12.17 -7.17
CA TRP A 150 -0.68 -13.07 -6.04
C TRP A 150 -1.16 -12.53 -4.70
N ARG A 151 -1.54 -11.25 -4.63
CA ARG A 151 -2.23 -10.65 -3.48
C ARG A 151 -3.73 -10.84 -3.62
N ASN A 152 -4.38 -11.16 -2.51
CA ASN A 152 -5.83 -11.28 -2.47
C ASN A 152 -6.51 -9.90 -2.42
N SER A 153 -7.84 -9.88 -2.40
CA SER A 153 -8.63 -8.65 -2.44
C SER A 153 -8.69 -7.89 -1.12
N LEU A 154 -8.50 -8.56 0.01
CA LEU A 154 -8.36 -7.93 1.33
C LEU A 154 -7.02 -7.22 1.46
N GLU A 155 -5.94 -7.78 0.91
CA GLU A 155 -4.60 -7.19 1.01
C GLU A 155 -4.43 -5.96 0.11
N LYS A 156 -4.98 -6.01 -1.11
CA LYS A 156 -4.77 -4.99 -2.16
C LYS A 156 -5.05 -3.55 -1.71
N PRO A 157 -6.12 -3.24 -0.96
CA PRO A 157 -6.39 -1.91 -0.45
C PRO A 157 -5.29 -1.33 0.46
N PHE A 158 -4.50 -2.18 1.13
CA PHE A 158 -3.46 -1.76 2.07
C PHE A 158 -2.08 -1.59 1.42
N LEU A 159 -1.94 -1.89 0.12
CA LEU A 159 -0.68 -1.78 -0.59
C LEU A 159 -0.36 -0.31 -0.90
N TRP A 160 0.79 0.15 -0.43
CA TRP A 160 1.40 1.44 -0.73
C TRP A 160 2.69 1.19 -1.51
N LEU A 161 2.83 1.64 -2.75
CA LEU A 161 4.01 1.34 -3.57
C LEU A 161 4.35 -0.18 -3.59
N GLY A 162 3.32 -1.01 -3.77
CA GLY A 162 3.41 -2.47 -3.97
C GLY A 162 3.53 -3.35 -2.72
N ASP A 163 3.65 -2.80 -1.51
CA ASP A 163 3.55 -3.55 -0.25
C ASP A 163 2.99 -2.67 0.89
N PHE A 164 2.82 -3.18 2.11
CA PHE A 164 2.26 -2.45 3.24
C PHE A 164 2.98 -1.12 3.52
N HIS A 165 2.22 -0.17 4.06
CA HIS A 165 2.75 1.13 4.48
C HIS A 165 3.70 0.96 5.68
N PRO A 166 4.89 1.61 5.74
CA PRO A 166 5.84 1.42 6.83
C PRO A 166 5.31 1.86 8.21
N TYR A 167 4.40 2.84 8.29
CA TYR A 167 3.65 3.16 9.52
C TYR A 167 2.89 1.96 10.12
N LEU A 168 2.60 0.90 9.36
CA LEU A 168 2.02 -0.31 9.93
C LEU A 168 2.88 -0.84 11.10
N PHE A 169 4.21 -0.80 10.95
CA PHE A 169 5.12 -1.31 11.97
C PHE A 169 5.09 -0.44 13.24
N THR A 170 5.13 0.88 13.10
CA THR A 170 5.09 1.77 14.27
C THR A 170 3.70 1.79 14.90
N ASN A 171 2.62 1.75 14.12
CA ASN A 171 1.26 1.65 14.63
C ASN A 171 1.06 0.36 15.43
N LEU A 172 1.64 -0.76 14.98
CA LEU A 172 1.62 -2.00 15.74
C LEU A 172 2.38 -1.84 17.06
N VAL A 173 3.55 -1.19 17.07
CA VAL A 173 4.26 -0.88 18.32
C VAL A 173 3.41 -0.01 19.24
N ARG A 174 2.80 1.07 18.73
CA ARG A 174 1.93 1.97 19.49
C ARG A 174 0.75 1.23 20.12
N SER A 175 0.17 0.25 19.41
CA SER A 175 -0.91 -0.58 19.96
C SER A 175 -0.51 -1.35 21.22
N PHE A 176 0.77 -1.65 21.44
CA PHE A 176 1.23 -2.24 22.70
C PHE A 176 1.40 -1.22 23.82
N LEU A 177 1.64 0.04 23.49
CA LEU A 177 1.85 1.12 24.46
C LEU A 177 0.51 1.73 24.92
N ASP A 178 -0.50 1.74 24.05
CA ASP A 178 -1.80 2.37 24.30
C ASP A 178 -2.77 1.46 25.10
N ASN A 179 -2.48 0.15 25.22
CA ASN A 179 -3.35 -0.81 25.91
C ASN A 179 -3.35 -0.70 27.46
N ASP A 180 -2.51 0.16 28.04
CA ASP A 180 -2.32 0.27 29.49
C ASP A 180 -2.81 1.63 30.07
N SER A 181 -3.44 2.51 29.29
CA SER A 181 -3.89 3.83 29.79
C SER A 181 -5.25 3.85 30.50
N ASP A 182 -6.04 2.78 30.43
CA ASP A 182 -7.47 2.82 30.77
C ASP A 182 -7.88 1.97 32.00
N ASP A 183 -6.95 1.32 32.71
CA ASP A 183 -7.28 0.38 33.79
C ASP A 183 -7.07 0.92 35.23
N GLU A 184 -6.78 2.21 35.39
CA GLU A 184 -6.60 2.84 36.72
C GLU A 184 -7.41 4.13 36.79
N ASP A 185 -8.74 4.09 36.68
CA ASP A 185 -9.68 5.00 37.36
C ASP A 185 -11.15 4.61 37.08
N GLU A 186 -12.00 4.76 38.10
CA GLU A 186 -13.47 4.59 38.11
C GLU A 186 -14.04 3.18 38.39
N ARG A 187 -13.91 2.78 39.66
CA ARG A 187 -15.09 2.20 40.35
C ARG A 187 -16.14 3.31 40.51
N ASN A 188 -17.22 3.28 39.72
CA ASN A 188 -18.60 3.55 40.19
C ASN A 188 -19.62 3.47 39.04
N ASP A 189 -20.65 2.65 39.28
CA ASP A 189 -22.06 2.79 38.90
C ASP A 189 -22.47 3.01 37.43
N ASP A 190 -23.03 1.93 36.86
CA ASP A 190 -24.26 1.89 36.07
C ASP A 190 -24.53 3.02 35.05
N SER A 191 -24.07 2.85 33.80
CA SER A 191 -24.87 3.09 32.57
C SER A 191 -24.05 2.91 31.29
N GLU A 192 -24.44 1.92 30.48
CA GLU A 192 -24.44 1.83 29.01
C GLU A 192 -23.33 2.47 28.12
N VAL A 193 -22.97 1.65 27.12
CA VAL A 193 -22.33 1.94 25.81
C VAL A 193 -20.80 1.78 25.74
N LEU A 194 -20.34 0.53 25.86
CA LEU A 194 -19.11 0.09 25.19
C LEU A 194 -19.42 -0.24 23.73
N ILE A 195 -18.71 0.42 22.83
CA ILE A 195 -18.74 0.21 21.37
C ILE A 195 -18.22 -1.20 21.06
N PRO A 196 -19.03 -2.12 20.50
CA PRO A 196 -18.56 -3.43 20.05
C PRO A 196 -18.01 -3.31 18.62
N CYS A 197 -16.69 -3.18 18.45
CA CYS A 197 -16.04 -3.24 17.14
C CYS A 197 -14.67 -3.93 17.20
N LEU A 198 -14.67 -5.22 17.55
CA LEU A 198 -13.78 -6.20 16.93
C LEU A 198 -14.52 -7.53 16.90
N VAL A 199 -14.88 -7.87 15.66
CA VAL A 199 -15.71 -8.97 15.19
C VAL A 199 -15.49 -10.27 15.97
N ASP A 200 -16.58 -10.75 16.57
CA ASP A 200 -16.79 -12.11 17.06
C ASP A 200 -16.77 -13.07 15.87
N LEU A 201 -15.57 -13.51 15.49
CA LEU A 201 -15.39 -14.69 14.63
C LEU A 201 -15.04 -15.84 15.56
N GLY A 202 -15.98 -16.77 15.67
CA GLY A 202 -15.93 -17.87 16.61
C GLY A 202 -14.76 -18.80 16.36
N ASP A 203 -13.73 -18.65 17.19
CA ASP A 203 -12.97 -19.78 17.74
C ASP A 203 -12.47 -19.35 19.13
N LYS A 204 -13.18 -19.76 20.19
CA LYS A 204 -12.80 -19.55 21.59
C LYS A 204 -11.67 -20.48 22.03
N SER A 205 -10.70 -20.75 21.15
CA SER A 205 -9.49 -21.47 21.50
C SER A 205 -8.27 -20.64 21.09
N VAL A 206 -7.32 -20.47 22.01
CA VAL A 206 -6.02 -19.80 21.83
C VAL A 206 -5.96 -18.27 22.09
N PHE A 207 -6.79 -17.70 22.97
CA PHE A 207 -6.25 -16.67 23.90
C PHE A 207 -5.50 -17.42 25.02
N SER A 208 -4.40 -18.04 24.61
CA SER A 208 -3.47 -18.73 25.50
C SER A 208 -2.94 -17.68 26.48
N GLU A 209 -3.05 -17.96 27.77
CA GLU A 209 -2.45 -17.17 28.85
C GLU A 209 -1.00 -16.84 28.46
N LYS A 210 -0.77 -15.64 27.90
CA LYS A 210 0.57 -15.20 27.53
C LYS A 210 1.41 -15.24 28.80
N PRO A 211 2.65 -15.76 28.77
CA PRO A 211 3.50 -15.77 29.95
C PRO A 211 3.55 -14.36 30.54
N TRP A 212 3.37 -14.23 31.85
CA TRP A 212 3.27 -12.92 32.50
C TRP A 212 4.42 -11.98 32.12
N GLN A 213 5.63 -12.53 31.88
CA GLN A 213 6.80 -11.78 31.42
C GLN A 213 6.57 -11.07 30.08
N LEU A 214 5.82 -11.69 29.17
CA LEU A 214 5.47 -11.12 27.87
C LEU A 214 4.35 -10.08 28.03
N ALA A 215 3.32 -10.39 28.82
CA ALA A 215 2.22 -9.47 29.11
C ALA A 215 2.68 -8.20 29.84
N SER A 216 3.72 -8.30 30.67
CA SER A 216 4.32 -7.16 31.36
C SER A 216 5.45 -6.49 30.60
N SER A 217 5.88 -7.00 29.43
CA SER A 217 7.04 -6.45 28.69
C SER A 217 6.80 -5.04 28.13
N TRP A 218 5.54 -4.62 28.04
CA TRP A 218 5.14 -3.30 27.57
C TRP A 218 4.61 -2.39 28.68
N LYS A 219 4.45 -2.91 29.91
CA LYS A 219 4.14 -2.12 31.10
C LYS A 219 5.39 -1.32 31.47
N ASP A 220 5.33 0.00 31.34
CA ASP A 220 6.46 0.92 31.52
C ASP A 220 7.60 0.76 30.49
N PRO A 221 7.32 1.04 29.20
CA PRO A 221 8.34 0.99 28.16
C PRO A 221 9.46 2.00 28.48
N PRO A 222 10.74 1.67 28.26
CA PRO A 222 11.82 2.60 28.54
C PRO A 222 11.65 3.85 27.69
N LYS A 223 11.88 5.04 28.27
CA LYS A 223 11.75 6.33 27.56
C LYS A 223 12.57 6.35 26.26
N THR A 224 13.69 5.65 26.23
CA THR A 224 14.53 5.48 25.05
C THR A 224 13.78 4.81 23.90
N LEU A 225 12.97 3.77 24.16
CA LEU A 225 12.13 3.12 23.14
C LEU A 225 11.12 4.11 22.56
N ILE A 226 10.39 4.85 23.41
CA ILE A 226 9.41 5.84 22.95
C ILE A 226 10.10 6.89 22.05
N THR A 227 11.22 7.46 22.50
CA THR A 227 11.98 8.44 21.71
C THR A 227 12.49 7.86 20.40
N GLN A 228 12.93 6.60 20.38
CA GLN A 228 13.34 5.93 19.13
C GLN A 228 12.16 5.79 18.17
N ILE A 229 11.00 5.32 18.64
CA ILE A 229 9.79 5.21 17.79
C ILE A 229 9.37 6.59 17.23
N GLU A 230 9.41 7.64 18.06
CA GLU A 230 9.13 9.01 17.60
C GLU A 230 10.13 9.47 16.51
N GLN A 231 11.42 9.17 16.66
CA GLN A 231 12.43 9.50 15.66
C GLN A 231 12.20 8.76 14.34
N ILE A 232 11.88 7.47 14.39
CA ILE A 232 11.50 6.67 13.22
C ILE A 232 10.29 7.30 12.51
N GLU A 233 9.25 7.66 13.28
CA GLU A 233 8.05 8.32 12.76
C GLU A 233 8.32 9.71 12.17
N CYS A 234 9.24 10.49 12.76
CA CYS A 234 9.74 11.75 12.19
C CYS A 234 10.39 11.53 10.83
N GLY A 235 11.27 10.54 10.72
CA GLY A 235 11.92 10.18 9.47
C GLY A 235 10.90 9.78 8.39
N MET A 236 9.94 8.92 8.75
CA MET A 236 8.87 8.51 7.83
C MET A 236 8.01 9.69 7.36
N ARG A 237 7.73 10.68 8.22
CA ARG A 237 6.95 11.89 7.86
C ARG A 237 7.60 12.69 6.73
N LEU A 238 8.92 12.60 6.56
CA LEU A 238 9.66 13.25 5.48
C LEU A 238 9.76 12.33 4.26
N MET A 239 10.09 11.06 4.48
CA MET A 239 10.40 10.11 3.39
C MET A 239 9.17 9.66 2.62
N VAL A 240 8.07 9.35 3.30
CA VAL A 240 6.85 8.82 2.66
C VAL A 240 6.23 9.85 1.70
N PRO A 241 5.98 11.12 2.09
CA PRO A 241 5.43 12.11 1.16
C PRO A 241 6.37 12.42 -0.01
N SER A 242 7.69 12.39 0.22
CA SER A 242 8.70 12.54 -0.83
C SER A 242 8.55 11.47 -1.91
N MET A 243 8.49 10.19 -1.53
CA MET A 243 8.30 9.08 -2.47
C MET A 243 6.95 9.16 -3.20
N VAL A 244 5.87 9.52 -2.50
CA VAL A 244 4.55 9.69 -3.11
C VAL A 244 4.57 10.83 -4.14
N THR A 245 5.28 11.91 -3.87
CA THR A 245 5.43 13.04 -4.79
C THR A 245 6.24 12.63 -6.01
N ARG A 246 7.38 11.95 -5.81
CA ARG A 246 8.19 11.38 -6.90
C ARG A 246 7.38 10.43 -7.79
N MET A 247 6.64 9.50 -7.20
CA MET A 247 5.79 8.56 -7.93
C MET A 247 4.73 9.27 -8.76
N ARG A 248 4.09 10.29 -8.19
CA ARG A 248 3.10 11.10 -8.91
C ARG A 248 3.72 11.84 -10.09
N ASN A 249 4.91 12.40 -9.90
CA ASN A 249 5.63 13.13 -10.94
C ASN A 249 6.08 12.20 -12.07
N ALA A 250 6.63 11.02 -11.75
CA ALA A 250 6.97 9.99 -12.73
C ALA A 250 5.74 9.53 -13.53
N GLN A 251 4.62 9.24 -12.84
CA GLN A 251 3.37 8.90 -13.51
C GLN A 251 2.83 10.03 -14.40
N ALA A 252 2.92 11.28 -13.95
CA ALA A 252 2.47 12.44 -14.73
C ALA A 252 3.35 12.65 -15.97
N GLY A 253 4.68 12.60 -15.81
CA GLY A 253 5.64 12.68 -16.90
C GLY A 253 5.45 11.57 -17.92
N PHE A 254 5.23 10.34 -17.45
CA PHE A 254 4.90 9.20 -18.28
C PHE A 254 3.64 9.43 -19.13
N VAL A 255 2.56 9.92 -18.52
CA VAL A 255 1.28 10.18 -19.22
C VAL A 255 1.44 11.33 -20.22
N GLU A 256 2.15 12.40 -19.84
CA GLU A 256 2.39 13.54 -20.70
C GLU A 256 3.18 13.14 -21.95
N LYS A 257 4.32 12.45 -21.78
CA LYS A 257 5.14 11.94 -22.89
C LYS A 257 4.34 10.98 -23.78
N SER A 258 3.65 10.02 -23.18
CA SER A 258 2.81 9.07 -23.92
C SER A 258 1.73 9.76 -24.75
N ALA A 259 1.12 10.85 -24.23
CA ALA A 259 0.12 11.61 -24.96
C ALA A 259 0.73 12.43 -26.11
N GLN A 260 1.92 13.01 -25.91
CA GLN A 260 2.65 13.74 -26.96
C GLN A 260 3.07 12.81 -28.10
N ASP A 261 3.65 11.65 -27.76
CA ASP A 261 4.08 10.64 -28.72
C ASP A 261 2.89 10.10 -29.52
N TRP A 262 1.78 9.77 -28.85
CA TRP A 262 0.55 9.31 -29.51
C TRP A 262 0.05 10.31 -30.57
N LEU A 263 0.16 11.61 -30.31
CA LEU A 263 -0.25 12.66 -31.26
C LEU A 263 0.70 12.78 -32.45
N GLN A 264 2.02 12.67 -32.22
CA GLN A 264 3.03 12.81 -33.28
C GLN A 264 3.05 11.59 -34.23
N PHE A 265 2.74 10.40 -33.73
CA PHE A 265 3.02 9.16 -34.43
C PHE A 265 1.84 8.50 -35.13
N ARG A 266 0.73 9.23 -35.29
CA ARG A 266 -0.47 8.74 -35.98
C ARG A 266 -0.23 8.28 -37.42
N GLU A 267 0.87 8.73 -38.05
CA GLU A 267 1.17 8.51 -39.48
C GLU A 267 2.44 7.67 -39.75
N LYS A 268 3.29 7.40 -38.75
CA LYS A 268 4.55 6.62 -38.91
C LYS A 268 4.79 5.62 -37.77
N LYS A 269 4.22 4.42 -37.92
CA LYS A 269 4.08 3.38 -36.87
C LYS A 269 5.38 2.83 -36.26
N GLU A 270 6.45 2.64 -37.03
CA GLU A 270 7.66 1.94 -36.54
C GLU A 270 8.64 2.87 -35.81
N ALA A 271 8.86 4.09 -36.32
CA ALA A 271 9.70 5.09 -35.64
C ALA A 271 9.07 5.56 -34.32
N ALA A 272 7.73 5.57 -34.26
CA ALA A 272 6.95 5.83 -33.05
C ALA A 272 7.25 4.87 -31.91
N LYS A 273 7.40 3.60 -32.26
CA LYS A 273 7.50 2.52 -31.30
C LYS A 273 8.80 2.63 -30.51
N ALA A 274 9.92 2.92 -31.19
CA ALA A 274 11.21 3.07 -30.55
C ALA A 274 11.28 4.28 -29.59
N VAL A 275 10.70 5.42 -29.98
CA VAL A 275 10.67 6.64 -29.14
C VAL A 275 9.79 6.44 -27.90
N VAL A 276 8.63 5.80 -28.07
CA VAL A 276 7.75 5.44 -26.95
C VAL A 276 8.45 4.44 -26.02
N GLU A 277 9.17 3.44 -26.57
CA GLU A 277 9.90 2.45 -25.78
C GLU A 277 10.99 3.09 -24.90
N GLU A 278 11.75 4.05 -25.42
CA GLU A 278 12.78 4.77 -24.66
C GLU A 278 12.17 5.61 -23.52
N SER A 279 11.11 6.37 -23.83
CA SER A 279 10.39 7.17 -22.83
C SER A 279 9.73 6.31 -21.75
N VAL A 280 9.14 5.17 -22.12
CA VAL A 280 8.58 4.19 -21.18
C VAL A 280 9.68 3.65 -20.28
N LYS A 281 10.84 3.31 -20.83
CA LYS A 281 11.96 2.74 -20.07
C LYS A 281 12.45 3.71 -18.99
N ALA A 282 12.70 4.97 -19.33
CA ALA A 282 13.19 5.96 -18.36
C ALA A 282 12.22 6.16 -17.18
N GLU A 283 10.91 6.20 -17.46
CA GLU A 283 9.89 6.34 -16.40
C GLU A 283 9.75 5.06 -15.58
N MET A 284 9.90 3.88 -16.20
CA MET A 284 9.91 2.61 -15.47
C MET A 284 11.15 2.49 -14.57
N ASP A 285 12.31 2.98 -14.99
CA ASP A 285 13.53 3.00 -14.17
C ASP A 285 13.34 3.88 -12.92
N GLU A 286 12.69 5.06 -13.03
CA GLU A 286 12.36 5.89 -11.85
C GLU A 286 11.33 5.20 -10.93
N ILE A 287 10.32 4.53 -11.50
CA ILE A 287 9.35 3.76 -10.72
C ILE A 287 10.03 2.62 -9.96
N VAL A 288 11.01 1.93 -10.58
CA VAL A 288 11.85 0.92 -9.92
C VAL A 288 12.60 1.56 -8.76
N CYS A 289 13.30 2.68 -8.98
CA CYS A 289 14.03 3.39 -7.93
C CYS A 289 13.14 3.75 -6.73
N ILE A 290 11.96 4.31 -6.98
CA ILE A 290 11.00 4.65 -5.92
C ILE A 290 10.54 3.41 -5.14
N PHE A 291 10.30 2.30 -5.84
CA PHE A 291 9.91 1.05 -5.21
C PHE A 291 11.02 0.49 -4.32
N LEU A 292 12.27 0.51 -4.80
CA LEU A 292 13.44 0.08 -4.03
C LEU A 292 13.65 0.97 -2.78
N ASP A 293 13.48 2.29 -2.91
CA ASP A 293 13.53 3.22 -1.79
C ASP A 293 12.45 2.92 -0.74
N ALA A 294 11.23 2.59 -1.18
CA ALA A 294 10.13 2.21 -0.30
C ALA A 294 10.43 0.92 0.48
N ASN A 295 10.99 -0.11 -0.19
CA ASN A 295 11.41 -1.34 0.47
C ASN A 295 12.58 -1.14 1.42
N ARG A 296 13.55 -0.28 1.05
CA ARG A 296 14.63 0.13 1.95
C ARG A 296 14.07 0.76 3.22
N LEU A 297 13.11 1.68 3.10
CA LEU A 297 12.46 2.30 4.24
C LEU A 297 11.77 1.25 5.14
N ARG A 298 11.01 0.30 4.57
CA ARG A 298 10.37 -0.78 5.34
C ARG A 298 11.39 -1.63 6.11
N ARG A 299 12.47 -2.03 5.46
CA ARG A 299 13.54 -2.82 6.07
C ARG A 299 14.22 -2.07 7.21
N THR A 300 14.51 -0.79 7.00
CA THR A 300 15.14 0.09 7.99
C THR A 300 14.23 0.27 9.20
N VAL A 301 12.97 0.65 9.00
CA VAL A 301 11.99 0.82 10.09
C VAL A 301 11.84 -0.47 10.90
N LEU A 302 11.70 -1.61 10.23
CA LEU A 302 11.59 -2.91 10.90
C LEU A 302 12.84 -3.23 11.73
N ALA A 303 14.03 -3.00 11.18
CA ALA A 303 15.29 -3.25 11.87
C ALA A 303 15.50 -2.29 13.06
N GLU A 304 15.16 -1.01 12.90
CA GLU A 304 15.26 0.00 13.95
C GLU A 304 14.33 -0.33 15.12
N ILE A 305 13.09 -0.73 14.86
CA ILE A 305 12.15 -1.20 15.90
C ILE A 305 12.73 -2.39 16.65
N ILE A 306 13.18 -3.44 15.95
CA ILE A 306 13.73 -4.65 16.58
C ILE A 306 14.96 -4.30 17.43
N SER A 307 15.82 -3.40 16.95
CA SER A 307 17.01 -2.96 17.69
C SER A 307 16.72 -2.10 18.93
N ALA A 308 15.59 -1.37 18.92
CA ALA A 308 15.16 -0.53 20.03
C ALA A 308 14.42 -1.33 21.12
N THR A 309 13.89 -2.50 20.78
CA THR A 309 13.14 -3.39 21.68
C THR A 309 14.03 -4.38 22.42
N THR A 310 13.60 -4.80 23.60
CA THR A 310 14.15 -6.00 24.25
C THR A 310 13.80 -7.27 23.47
N VAL A 311 14.48 -8.39 23.73
CA VAL A 311 14.21 -9.67 23.05
C VAL A 311 12.75 -10.11 23.20
N ASN A 312 12.13 -9.91 24.36
CA ASN A 312 10.72 -10.26 24.60
C ASN A 312 9.75 -9.34 23.85
N GLN A 313 10.02 -8.03 23.87
CA GLN A 313 9.25 -7.05 23.09
C GLN A 313 9.36 -7.33 21.58
N ALA A 314 10.57 -7.62 21.09
CA ALA A 314 10.81 -7.99 19.69
C ALA A 314 10.06 -9.27 19.30
N ALA A 315 10.08 -10.28 20.17
CA ALA A 315 9.35 -11.53 19.98
C ALA A 315 7.85 -11.27 19.85
N GLN A 316 7.25 -10.53 20.79
CA GLN A 316 5.83 -10.21 20.73
C GLN A 316 5.48 -9.36 19.50
N PHE A 317 6.28 -8.34 19.19
CA PHE A 317 6.06 -7.51 18.00
C PHE A 317 6.09 -8.33 16.70
N LEU A 318 7.08 -9.22 16.54
CA LEU A 318 7.19 -10.08 15.35
C LEU A 318 6.10 -11.16 15.32
N GLU A 319 5.67 -11.67 16.47
CA GLU A 319 4.55 -12.60 16.56
C GLU A 319 3.27 -11.94 16.04
N GLU A 320 2.92 -10.77 16.56
CA GLU A 320 1.70 -10.04 16.20
C GLU A 320 1.76 -9.55 14.75
N LEU A 321 2.93 -9.10 14.27
CA LEU A 321 3.12 -8.76 12.86
C LEU A 321 2.88 -9.98 11.95
N ALA A 322 3.41 -11.14 12.32
CA ALA A 322 3.20 -12.38 11.57
C ALA A 322 1.73 -12.81 11.59
N GLN A 323 1.07 -12.73 12.74
CA GLN A 323 -0.36 -13.02 12.88
C GLN A 323 -1.22 -12.09 12.03
N PHE A 324 -0.97 -10.78 12.08
CA PHE A 324 -1.66 -9.79 11.27
C PHE A 324 -1.56 -10.11 9.77
N LEU A 325 -0.36 -10.47 9.30
CA LEU A 325 -0.13 -10.86 7.91
C LEU A 325 -0.83 -12.16 7.53
N ILE A 326 -0.86 -13.13 8.44
CA ILE A 326 -1.54 -14.41 8.23
C ILE A 326 -3.06 -14.21 8.19
N GLY A 327 -3.60 -13.31 9.02
CA GLY A 327 -5.03 -12.98 9.09
C GLY A 327 -5.62 -12.48 7.77
N PHE A 328 -4.85 -11.80 6.93
CA PHE A 328 -5.29 -11.44 5.58
C PHE A 328 -5.61 -12.63 4.68
N ARG A 329 -5.16 -13.84 5.04
CA ARG A 329 -5.44 -15.08 4.31
C ARG A 329 -6.48 -15.95 5.01
N ASP A 330 -7.17 -15.42 6.00
CA ASP A 330 -8.31 -16.11 6.59
C ASP A 330 -9.41 -16.30 5.54
N HIS A 331 -9.90 -17.54 5.42
CA HIS A 331 -10.83 -17.91 4.34
C HIS A 331 -12.24 -17.38 4.59
N GLU A 332 -12.65 -17.26 5.85
CA GLU A 332 -13.95 -16.75 6.23
C GLU A 332 -14.01 -15.25 5.98
N LEU A 333 -13.03 -14.51 6.50
CA LEU A 333 -12.91 -13.07 6.28
C LEU A 333 -12.80 -12.71 4.79
N LEU A 334 -12.04 -13.49 4.02
CA LEU A 334 -11.94 -13.32 2.56
C LEU A 334 -13.29 -13.54 1.86
N SER A 335 -14.03 -14.56 2.28
CA SER A 335 -15.35 -14.86 1.72
C SER A 335 -16.34 -13.74 2.01
N GLU A 336 -16.41 -13.26 3.26
CA GLU A 336 -17.27 -12.16 3.66
C GLU A 336 -16.96 -10.86 2.91
N PHE A 337 -15.68 -10.54 2.77
CA PHE A 337 -15.25 -9.35 2.04
C PHE A 337 -15.67 -9.37 0.57
N GLU A 338 -15.49 -10.50 -0.11
CA GLU A 338 -15.92 -10.64 -1.51
C GLU A 338 -17.46 -10.62 -1.65
N GLN A 339 -18.19 -11.17 -0.67
CA GLN A 339 -19.65 -11.09 -0.64
C GLN A 339 -20.13 -9.64 -0.50
N CYS A 340 -19.54 -8.84 0.39
CA CYS A 340 -19.84 -7.42 0.56
C CYS A 340 -19.67 -6.62 -0.74
N LYS A 341 -18.61 -6.90 -1.50
CA LYS A 341 -18.37 -6.25 -2.80
C LYS A 341 -19.48 -6.54 -3.81
N THR A 342 -20.01 -7.76 -3.81
CA THR A 342 -21.13 -8.11 -4.70
C THR A 342 -22.43 -7.42 -4.30
N SER A 343 -22.73 -7.25 -3.01
CA SER A 343 -23.94 -6.57 -2.54
C SER A 343 -23.92 -5.07 -2.88
N MET A 344 -22.79 -4.38 -2.64
CA MET A 344 -22.62 -2.96 -3.00
C MET A 344 -22.75 -2.72 -4.51
N SER A 345 -22.28 -3.68 -5.33
CA SER A 345 -22.39 -3.58 -6.79
C SER A 345 -23.84 -3.72 -7.29
N LYS A 346 -24.68 -4.47 -6.59
CA LYS A 346 -26.12 -4.63 -6.88
C LYS A 346 -26.91 -3.40 -6.42
N GLN A 347 -26.56 -2.82 -5.27
CA GLN A 347 -27.26 -1.66 -4.71
C GLN A 347 -27.05 -0.38 -5.53
N CYS A 348 -25.89 -0.23 -6.19
CA CYS A 348 -25.66 0.84 -7.18
C CYS A 348 -26.46 0.68 -8.49
N ARG A 349 -26.92 -0.53 -8.83
CA ARG A 349 -27.71 -0.78 -10.05
C ARG A 349 -29.22 -0.60 -9.84
N LEU A 350 -29.68 -0.59 -8.59
CA LEU A 350 -31.09 -0.46 -8.24
C LEU A 350 -31.50 0.99 -7.90
N ARG A 351 -30.58 1.96 -8.02
CA ARG A 351 -30.85 3.40 -7.83
C ARG A 351 -30.79 4.19 -9.16
N HIS A 352 -31.23 3.58 -10.25
CA HIS A 352 -31.38 4.25 -11.54
C HIS A 352 -32.80 4.14 -12.06
#